data_AF-A0A158DXP6-F1
#
_entry.id   AF-A0A158DXP6-F1
#
_cell.length_a   1.000
_cell.length_b   1.000
_cell.length_c   1.000
_cell.angle_alpha   90.00
_cell.angle_beta   90.00
_cell.angle_gamma   90.00
#
_symmetry.space_group_name_H-M   'P 1'
#
loop_
_entity.id
_entity.type
_entity.pdbx_description
1 polymer ?
#
loop_
_entity_poly.entity_id
_entity_poly.type
_entity_poly.pdbx_seq_one_letter_code
_entity_poly.pdbx_strand_id
1 'polypeptide(L)'
;MKGPCAKSQVKCTLIARDGERFVGENLCAVPQVVCPREPGEGYDKCITICGQSGHAETMALAAAGDKARGARAYVEGHGYACRDCQIQLFSSGVEALTIGAPPVEIAEAFA
;
A
#
# COMPACT_ATOMS: atom_id res chain seq x y z
N MET A 1 20.22 -4.09 -0.62
CA MET A 1 19.16 -3.07 -0.47
C MET A 1 17.90 -3.61 -1.12
N LYS A 2 16.76 -3.61 -0.42
CA LYS A 2 15.46 -3.79 -1.07
C LYS A 2 15.17 -2.50 -1.85
N GLY A 3 14.89 -2.62 -3.13
CA GLY A 3 14.79 -1.47 -4.02
C GLY A 3 13.37 -1.27 -4.50
N PRO A 4 13.04 -0.07 -5.02
CA PRO A 4 11.69 0.23 -5.40
C PRO A 4 11.24 -0.61 -6.60
N CYS A 5 9.92 -0.71 -6.77
CA CYS A 5 9.35 -1.21 -8.01
C CYS A 5 9.73 -0.28 -9.18
N ALA A 6 10.34 -0.85 -10.22
CA ALA A 6 10.75 -0.12 -11.42
C ALA A 6 9.58 0.51 -12.20
N LYS A 7 8.36 -0.03 -12.03
CA LYS A 7 7.16 0.47 -12.74
C LYS A 7 6.56 1.70 -12.08
N SER A 8 6.39 1.66 -10.77
CA SER A 8 5.73 2.70 -9.98
C SER A 8 6.02 2.43 -8.51
N GLN A 9 6.49 3.46 -7.82
CA GLN A 9 6.71 3.42 -6.38
C GLN A 9 5.41 3.82 -5.71
N VAL A 10 4.85 2.91 -4.91
CA VAL A 10 3.57 3.10 -4.24
C VAL A 10 3.80 3.04 -2.74
N LYS A 11 3.21 3.98 -2.02
CA LYS A 11 3.27 4.07 -0.57
C LYS A 11 1.84 4.18 -0.04
N CYS A 12 1.50 3.38 0.94
CA CYS A 12 0.22 3.43 1.63
C CYS A 12 0.47 3.81 3.09
N THR A 13 -0.22 4.85 3.56
CA THR A 13 -0.23 5.23 4.98
C THR A 13 -1.60 4.91 5.56
N LEU A 14 -1.63 4.09 6.60
CA LEU A 14 -2.79 3.94 7.48
C LEU A 14 -2.65 4.90 8.66
N ILE A 15 -3.68 5.69 8.92
CA ILE A 15 -3.80 6.50 10.14
C ILE A 15 -4.84 5.83 11.03
N ALA A 16 -4.41 5.30 12.17
CA ALA A 16 -5.28 4.70 13.17
C ALA A 16 -6.05 5.77 13.95
N ARG A 17 -7.09 5.34 14.69
CA ARG A 17 -7.95 6.26 15.47
C ARG A 17 -7.22 7.00 16.60
N ASP A 18 -6.14 6.43 17.10
CA ASP A 18 -5.24 7.06 18.08
C ASP A 18 -4.22 8.00 17.43
N GLY A 19 -4.23 8.11 16.09
CA GLY A 19 -3.34 8.94 15.31
C GLY A 19 -2.04 8.28 14.88
N GLU A 20 -1.77 7.04 15.31
CA GLU A 20 -0.57 6.33 14.89
C GLU A 20 -0.58 6.05 13.39
N ARG A 21 0.61 6.12 12.77
CA ARG A 21 0.78 6.00 11.32
C ARG A 21 1.56 4.73 10.99
N PHE A 22 0.99 3.90 10.12
CA PHE A 22 1.62 2.69 9.61
C PHE A 22 1.85 2.82 8.11
N VAL A 23 3.09 2.64 7.69
CA VAL A 23 3.50 2.83 6.30
C VAL A 23 3.85 1.50 5.67
N GLY A 24 3.29 1.24 4.50
CA GLY A 24 3.65 0.13 3.63
C GLY A 24 4.07 0.63 2.27
N GLU A 25 5.01 -0.08 1.64
CA GLU A 25 5.56 0.23 0.32
C GLU A 25 5.65 -1.04 -0.53
N ASN A 26 5.55 -0.90 -1.85
CA ASN A 26 5.67 -2.03 -2.79
C ASN A 26 7.14 -2.40 -3.09
N LEU A 27 7.91 -2.65 -2.04
CA LEU A 27 9.35 -2.93 -2.14
C LEU A 27 9.65 -4.26 -2.83
N CYS A 28 10.70 -4.27 -3.64
CA CYS A 28 11.22 -5.47 -4.31
C CYS A 28 12.45 -6.00 -3.56
N ALA A 29 12.45 -7.30 -3.23
CA ALA A 29 13.64 -7.96 -2.70
C ALA A 29 14.77 -8.04 -3.74
N VAL A 30 14.39 -8.22 -5.01
CA VAL A 30 15.29 -8.25 -6.17
C VAL A 30 14.85 -7.16 -7.15
N PRO A 31 15.21 -5.88 -6.90
CA PRO A 31 14.79 -4.79 -7.75
C PRO A 31 15.34 -4.93 -9.17
N GLN A 32 14.52 -4.58 -10.16
CA GLN A 32 14.88 -4.62 -11.57
C GLN A 32 15.14 -3.21 -12.09
N VAL A 33 15.96 -3.07 -13.13
CA VAL A 33 16.16 -1.77 -13.81
C VAL A 33 14.91 -1.38 -14.59
N VAL A 34 14.25 -2.36 -15.24
CA VAL A 34 13.00 -2.20 -15.98
C VAL A 34 11.98 -3.19 -15.43
N CYS A 35 10.71 -2.82 -15.37
CA CYS A 35 9.67 -3.74 -14.92
C CYS A 35 9.59 -4.93 -15.89
N PRO A 36 9.69 -6.18 -15.41
CA PRO A 36 9.64 -7.35 -16.28
C PRO A 36 8.23 -7.68 -16.78
N ARG A 37 7.22 -6.90 -16.37
CA ARG A 37 5.83 -7.08 -16.78
C ARG A 37 5.51 -6.32 -18.04
N GLU A 38 4.89 -7.00 -18.98
CA GLU A 38 4.29 -6.43 -20.18
C GLU A 38 2.86 -5.89 -19.90
N PRO A 39 2.34 -4.99 -20.75
CA PRO A 39 0.95 -4.56 -20.68
C PRO A 39 -0.02 -5.77 -20.75
N GLY A 40 -0.98 -5.82 -19.82
CA GLY A 40 -1.96 -6.91 -19.73
C GLY A 40 -1.53 -8.08 -18.85
N GLU A 41 -0.27 -8.16 -18.42
CA GLU A 41 0.17 -9.21 -17.51
C GLU A 41 -0.24 -8.96 -16.05
N GLY A 42 -0.56 -10.05 -15.35
CA GLY A 42 -0.83 -10.09 -13.91
C GLY A 42 0.42 -9.86 -13.05
N TYR A 43 0.36 -10.23 -11.78
CA TYR A 43 1.40 -9.92 -10.79
C TYR A 43 2.40 -11.06 -10.54
N ASP A 44 2.35 -12.16 -11.29
CA ASP A 44 3.21 -13.35 -11.06
C ASP A 44 4.70 -13.01 -11.07
N LYS A 45 5.12 -12.16 -12.01
CA LYS A 45 6.51 -11.69 -12.11
C LYS A 45 6.91 -10.75 -10.97
N CYS A 46 5.96 -10.04 -10.37
CA CYS A 46 6.24 -9.23 -9.19
C CYS A 46 6.69 -10.13 -8.02
N ILE A 47 6.11 -11.31 -7.89
CA ILE A 47 6.45 -12.28 -6.84
C ILE A 47 7.71 -13.06 -7.23
N THR A 48 7.71 -13.66 -8.42
CA THR A 48 8.74 -14.63 -8.83
C THR A 48 10.06 -14.00 -9.28
N ILE A 49 10.03 -12.80 -9.89
CA ILE A 49 11.22 -12.11 -10.40
C ILE A 49 11.65 -11.00 -9.45
N CYS A 50 10.72 -10.10 -9.09
CA CYS A 50 11.04 -8.93 -8.26
C CYS A 50 11.10 -9.26 -6.77
N GLY A 51 10.52 -10.39 -6.34
CA GLY A 51 10.43 -10.76 -4.93
C GLY A 51 9.66 -9.72 -4.10
N GLN A 52 8.57 -9.16 -4.64
CA GLN A 52 7.71 -8.26 -3.88
C GLN A 52 6.96 -9.06 -2.81
N SER A 53 7.07 -8.62 -1.56
CA SER A 53 6.34 -9.22 -0.43
C SER A 53 4.85 -8.89 -0.44
N GLY A 54 4.46 -7.83 -1.14
CA GLY A 54 3.08 -7.39 -1.25
C GLY A 54 2.98 -6.02 -1.90
N HIS A 55 1.74 -5.54 -2.06
CA HIS A 55 1.45 -4.17 -2.43
C HIS A 55 1.58 -3.25 -1.21
N ALA A 56 1.67 -1.95 -1.45
CA ALA A 56 1.85 -0.97 -0.38
C ALA A 56 0.74 -1.07 0.68
N GLU A 57 -0.50 -1.28 0.24
CA GLU A 57 -1.70 -1.42 1.07
C GLU A 57 -1.61 -2.66 1.98
N THR A 58 -1.21 -3.80 1.43
CA THR A 58 -1.08 -5.04 2.20
C THR A 58 0.08 -4.98 3.17
N MET A 59 1.17 -4.30 2.80
CA MET A 59 2.30 -4.06 3.70
C MET A 59 1.91 -3.11 4.84
N ALA A 60 1.09 -2.08 4.57
CA ALA A 60 0.58 -1.17 5.60
C ALA A 60 -0.35 -1.89 6.58
N LEU A 61 -1.25 -2.76 6.08
CA LEU A 61 -2.08 -3.62 6.92
C LEU A 61 -1.25 -4.53 7.81
N ALA A 62 -0.22 -5.18 7.25
CA ALA A 62 0.67 -6.04 8.02
C ALA A 62 1.40 -5.27 9.13
N ALA A 63 1.79 -4.02 8.86
CA ALA A 63 2.42 -3.16 9.86
C ALA A 63 1.44 -2.69 10.95
N ALA A 64 0.19 -2.39 10.59
CA ALA A 64 -0.83 -1.91 11.53
C ALA A 64 -1.41 -3.02 12.42
N GLY A 65 -1.54 -4.25 11.91
CA GLY A 65 -2.21 -5.34 12.62
C GLY A 65 -3.63 -4.94 13.04
N ASP A 66 -3.99 -5.21 14.30
CA ASP A 66 -5.33 -4.90 14.84
C ASP A 66 -5.67 -3.41 14.82
N LYS A 67 -4.66 -2.52 14.79
CA LYS A 67 -4.87 -1.06 14.70
C LYS A 67 -5.36 -0.61 13.32
N ALA A 68 -5.36 -1.48 12.31
CA ALA A 68 -5.99 -1.20 11.02
C ALA A 68 -7.52 -1.03 11.16
N ARG A 69 -8.14 -1.62 12.19
CA ARG A 69 -9.58 -1.49 12.41
C ARG A 69 -9.93 -0.06 12.78
N GLY A 70 -10.79 0.57 11.99
CA GLY A 70 -11.17 1.96 12.12
C GLY A 70 -10.15 2.95 11.55
N ALA A 71 -9.05 2.47 10.96
CA ALA A 71 -8.07 3.34 10.34
C ALA A 71 -8.57 3.90 9.00
N ARG A 72 -7.89 4.93 8.50
CA ARG A 72 -8.10 5.48 7.15
C ARG A 72 -6.82 5.31 6.32
N ALA A 73 -6.97 4.83 5.09
CA ALA A 73 -5.88 4.54 4.17
C ALA A 73 -5.67 5.66 3.15
N TYR A 74 -4.41 5.99 2.89
CA TYR A 74 -3.99 6.99 1.92
C TYR A 74 -2.91 6.40 1.02
N VAL A 75 -3.17 6.34 -0.29
CA VAL A 75 -2.27 5.72 -1.27
C VAL A 75 -1.66 6.78 -2.18
N GLU A 76 -0.34 6.85 -2.17
CA GLU A 76 0.49 7.75 -2.96
C GLU A 76 1.21 6.98 -4.08
N GLY A 77 1.50 7.66 -5.20
CA GLY A 77 2.29 7.08 -6.29
C GLY A 77 1.51 6.21 -7.28
N HIS A 78 0.20 6.06 -7.09
CA HIS A 78 -0.70 5.39 -8.03
C HIS A 78 -2.08 6.07 -8.06
N GLY A 79 -2.72 6.14 -9.22
CA GLY A 79 -4.09 6.66 -9.37
C GLY A 79 -5.23 5.75 -8.89
N TYR A 80 -4.95 4.51 -8.48
CA TYR A 80 -5.95 3.59 -7.94
C TYR A 80 -5.30 2.50 -7.06
N ALA A 81 -6.08 1.91 -6.15
CA ALA A 81 -5.72 0.66 -5.46
C ALA A 81 -6.41 -0.52 -6.16
N CYS A 82 -5.74 -1.65 -6.33
CA CYS A 82 -6.37 -2.80 -7.01
C CYS A 82 -7.53 -3.37 -6.17
N ARG A 83 -8.45 -4.12 -6.82
CA ARG A 83 -9.63 -4.68 -6.16
C ARG A 83 -9.28 -5.52 -4.92
N ASP A 84 -8.22 -6.33 -5.02
CA ASP A 84 -7.80 -7.20 -3.91
C ASP A 84 -7.26 -6.41 -2.72
N CYS A 85 -6.53 -5.30 -2.97
CA CYS A 85 -6.09 -4.39 -1.91
C CYS A 85 -7.29 -3.71 -1.23
N GLN A 86 -8.27 -3.25 -2.00
CA GLN A 86 -9.49 -2.67 -1.46
C GLN A 86 -10.24 -3.68 -0.57
N ILE A 87 -10.45 -4.91 -1.07
CA ILE A 87 -11.11 -5.98 -0.31
C ILE A 87 -10.37 -6.24 1.00
N GLN A 88 -9.05 -6.36 0.97
CA GLN A 88 -8.24 -6.61 2.17
C GLN A 88 -8.32 -5.46 3.18
N LEU A 89 -8.21 -4.21 2.73
CA LEU A 89 -8.35 -3.02 3.59
C LEU A 89 -9.70 -3.03 4.31
N PHE A 90 -10.80 -3.10 3.56
CA PHE A 90 -12.14 -3.02 4.14
C PHE A 90 -12.49 -4.26 4.99
N SER A 91 -12.03 -5.45 4.60
CA SER A 91 -12.23 -6.67 5.40
C SER A 91 -11.43 -6.63 6.71
N SER A 92 -10.34 -5.86 6.76
CA SER A 92 -9.57 -5.61 7.99
C SER A 92 -10.18 -4.50 8.86
N GLY A 93 -11.27 -3.89 8.41
CA GLY A 93 -12.00 -2.85 9.14
C GLY A 93 -11.48 -1.43 8.91
N VAL A 94 -10.64 -1.19 7.90
CA VAL A 94 -10.30 0.18 7.45
C VAL A 94 -11.58 0.86 6.97
N GLU A 95 -11.81 2.11 7.36
CA GLU A 95 -13.07 2.82 7.13
C GLU A 95 -13.11 3.57 5.81
N ALA A 96 -11.96 4.06 5.35
CA ALA A 96 -11.87 4.85 4.13
C ALA A 96 -10.55 4.58 3.40
N LEU A 97 -10.60 4.76 2.08
CA LEU A 97 -9.45 4.73 1.20
C LEU A 97 -9.45 5.99 0.33
N THR A 98 -8.34 6.72 0.39
CA THR A 98 -8.11 7.93 -0.40
C THR A 98 -6.89 7.73 -1.29
N ILE A 99 -7.01 8.14 -2.56
CA ILE A 99 -5.86 8.26 -3.46
C ILE A 99 -5.27 9.65 -3.27
N GLY A 100 -4.04 9.72 -2.76
CA GLY A 100 -3.38 10.97 -2.42
C GLY A 100 -2.59 10.87 -1.10
N ALA A 101 -1.95 11.98 -0.74
CA ALA A 101 -1.18 12.08 0.49
C ALA A 101 -2.10 12.02 1.73
N PRO A 102 -1.62 11.43 2.83
CA PRO A 102 -2.31 11.55 4.11
C PRO A 102 -2.29 13.00 4.60
N PRO A 103 -3.32 13.46 5.32
CA PRO A 103 -3.28 14.75 6.00
C PRO A 103 -2.15 14.77 7.04
N VAL A 104 -1.69 15.97 7.39
CA VAL A 104 -0.67 16.15 8.44
C VAL A 104 -1.31 16.03 9.82
N GLU A 105 -2.48 16.63 10.01
CA GLU A 105 -3.20 16.64 11.28
C GLU A 105 -4.21 15.48 11.36
N ILE A 106 -4.26 14.80 12.51
CA ILE A 106 -5.18 13.68 12.73
C ILE A 106 -6.64 14.13 12.69
N ALA A 107 -6.92 15.34 13.17
CA ALA A 107 -8.27 15.90 13.14
C ALA A 107 -8.83 15.99 11.72
N GLU A 108 -7.99 16.33 10.73
CA GLU A 108 -8.37 16.36 9.31
C GLU A 108 -8.59 14.95 8.76
N ALA A 109 -7.90 13.94 9.31
CA ALA A 109 -8.10 12.56 8.91
C ALA A 109 -9.49 12.06 9.29
N PHE A 110 -10.07 12.48 10.41
CA PHE A 110 -11.33 11.95 10.96
C PHE A 110 -12.47 12.97 11.12
N ALA A 111 -12.29 14.20 10.64
CA ALA A 111 -13.38 15.14 10.39
C ALA A 111 -14.37 14.57 9.36
#